data_AF-A0A0F9FSA1-F1
#
_entry.id   AF-A0A0F9FSA1-F1
#
_cell.length_a   1.000
_cell.length_b   1.000
_cell.length_c   1.000
_cell.angle_alpha   90.00
_cell.angle_beta   90.00
_cell.angle_gamma   90.00
#
_symmetry.space_group_name_H-M   'P 1'
#
loop_
_entity.id
_entity.type
_entity.pdbx_description
1 polymer ?
#
loop_
_entity_poly.entity_id
_entity_poly.type
_entity_poly.pdbx_seq_one_letter_code
_entity_poly.pdbx_strand_id
1 'polypeptide(L)'
;MPAEGEIQVANVHVGGLTSTGGAAFPFEAGARGEAVRLLAVHYSYQPFPANGSYLIFAGLSSNPETSTAPPASFLAFLADKAIYGASAYSINEVVGAAGVWQVRTSTQVIPLYGIIRPRRQLVVVHMTIGGIFEIKAEIYYQPVALGKTDLDALNLKYGKYRRTA
;
A
#
# COMPACT_ATOMS: atom_id res chain seq x y z
N MET A 1 11.67 19.99 -4.38
CA MET A 1 12.23 18.65 -4.11
C MET A 1 12.00 18.34 -2.65
N PRO A 2 11.84 17.06 -2.28
CA PRO A 2 11.78 16.65 -0.88
C PRO A 2 13.00 17.15 -0.09
N ALA A 3 12.79 17.79 1.07
CA ALA A 3 13.87 18.25 1.95
C ALA A 3 14.48 17.08 2.73
N GLU A 4 15.81 16.99 2.76
CA GLU A 4 16.54 15.94 3.46
C GLU A 4 16.28 16.00 4.98
N GLY A 5 16.07 14.85 5.61
CA GLY A 5 15.87 14.76 7.06
C GLY A 5 14.49 15.20 7.57
N GLU A 6 13.67 15.84 6.74
CA GLU A 6 12.28 16.17 7.10
C GLU A 6 11.33 14.99 6.81
N ILE A 7 10.30 14.85 7.65
CA ILE A 7 9.23 13.87 7.43
C ILE A 7 8.36 14.36 6.29
N GLN A 8 8.03 13.44 5.38
CA GLN A 8 7.22 13.71 4.21
C GLN A 8 6.11 12.68 4.07
N VAL A 9 5.08 13.07 3.32
CA VAL A 9 3.88 12.25 3.13
C VAL A 9 3.59 12.10 1.65
N ALA A 10 3.65 10.86 1.16
CA ALA A 10 3.10 10.51 -0.15
C ALA A 10 1.63 10.14 0.02
N ASN A 11 0.75 10.84 -0.68
CA ASN A 11 -0.70 10.59 -0.64
C ASN A 11 -1.12 9.83 -1.89
N VAL A 12 -1.75 8.68 -1.69
CA VAL A 12 -2.30 7.86 -2.76
C VAL A 12 -3.79 7.72 -2.52
N HIS A 13 -4.58 8.23 -3.47
CA HIS A 13 -6.02 8.02 -3.47
C HIS A 13 -6.37 6.91 -4.46
N VAL A 14 -6.94 5.84 -3.93
CA VAL A 14 -7.44 4.70 -4.68
C VAL A 14 -8.96 4.80 -4.71
N GLY A 15 -9.51 5.29 -5.81
CA GLY A 15 -10.95 5.44 -5.98
C GLY A 15 -11.50 4.60 -7.13
N GLY A 16 -12.80 4.35 -7.13
CA GLY A 16 -13.50 3.72 -8.25
C GLY A 16 -13.15 2.25 -8.48
N LEU A 17 -12.69 1.54 -7.44
CA LEU A 17 -12.71 0.08 -7.47
C LEU A 17 -14.18 -0.31 -7.56
N THR A 18 -14.58 -1.04 -8.59
CA THR A 18 -15.99 -1.45 -8.84
C THR A 18 -16.15 -2.94 -9.12
N SER A 19 -15.04 -3.64 -9.37
CA SER A 19 -15.01 -5.08 -9.67
C SER A 19 -14.25 -5.86 -8.61
N THR A 20 -14.63 -7.13 -8.40
CA THR A 20 -13.84 -8.08 -7.64
C THR A 20 -12.44 -8.22 -8.23
N GLY A 21 -11.42 -8.38 -7.38
CA GLY A 21 -10.04 -8.54 -7.79
C GLY A 21 -9.12 -7.51 -7.15
N GLY A 22 -7.94 -7.35 -7.73
CA GLY A 22 -6.99 -6.35 -7.25
C GLY A 22 -6.89 -5.14 -8.15
N ALA A 23 -6.31 -4.07 -7.61
CA ALA A 23 -5.77 -2.94 -8.36
C ALA A 23 -4.41 -2.53 -7.80
N ALA A 24 -3.56 -1.89 -8.60
CA ALA A 24 -2.28 -1.35 -8.16
C ALA A 24 -2.12 0.10 -8.62
N PHE A 25 -1.69 0.96 -7.70
CA PHE A 25 -1.60 2.41 -7.90
C PHE A 25 -0.17 2.87 -7.64
N PRO A 26 0.51 3.43 -8.65
CA PRO A 26 1.88 3.89 -8.48
C PRO A 26 1.94 5.12 -7.57
N PHE A 27 3.01 5.21 -6.78
CA PHE A 27 3.36 6.40 -6.04
C PHE A 27 4.87 6.60 -6.00
N GLU A 28 5.28 7.81 -5.66
CA GLU A 28 6.68 8.18 -5.53
C GLU A 28 6.97 8.60 -4.09
N ALA A 29 7.89 7.90 -3.44
CA ALA A 29 8.51 8.33 -2.20
C ALA A 29 10.03 8.36 -2.38
N GLY A 30 10.66 9.45 -1.93
CA GLY A 30 12.07 9.75 -2.20
C GLY A 30 12.30 10.24 -3.63
N ALA A 31 13.26 11.15 -3.82
CA ALA A 31 13.62 11.61 -5.16
C ALA A 31 14.47 10.56 -5.88
N ARG A 32 14.08 10.18 -7.12
CA ARG A 32 14.93 9.52 -8.15
C ARG A 32 16.01 8.54 -7.65
N GLY A 33 15.65 7.63 -6.76
CA GLY A 33 16.54 6.55 -6.30
C GLY A 33 17.39 6.88 -5.07
N GLU A 34 17.02 7.88 -4.28
CA GLU A 34 17.50 8.07 -2.91
C GLU A 34 16.98 6.97 -1.98
N ALA A 35 17.65 6.78 -0.84
CA ALA A 35 17.16 5.93 0.22
C ALA A 35 16.13 6.70 1.07
N VAL A 36 15.11 5.99 1.52
CA VAL A 36 14.11 6.54 2.44
C VAL A 36 13.96 5.62 3.63
N ARG A 37 13.80 6.23 4.81
CA ARG A 37 13.30 5.54 6.00
C ARG A 37 11.78 5.58 5.95
N LEU A 38 11.15 4.41 5.95
CA LEU A 38 9.69 4.32 6.11
C LEU A 38 9.35 4.46 7.59
N LEU A 39 8.31 5.23 7.89
CA LEU A 39 7.89 5.51 9.27
C LEU A 39 6.53 4.89 9.56
N ALA A 40 5.54 5.15 8.72
CA ALA A 40 4.20 4.62 8.88
C ALA A 40 3.43 4.66 7.56
N VAL A 41 2.36 3.89 7.48
CA VAL A 41 1.30 4.09 6.49
C VAL A 41 -0.04 4.24 7.20
N HIS A 42 -0.80 5.26 6.84
CA HIS A 42 -2.17 5.45 7.30
C HIS A 42 -3.12 5.06 6.18
N TYR A 43 -3.91 4.01 6.39
CA TYR A 43 -5.01 3.66 5.50
C TYR A 43 -6.29 4.25 6.04
N SER A 44 -6.93 5.13 5.28
CA SER A 44 -8.26 5.61 5.56
C SER A 44 -9.24 5.00 4.56
N TYR A 45 -10.19 4.25 5.09
CA TYR A 45 -11.28 3.65 4.31
C TYR A 45 -12.44 4.63 4.32
N GLN A 46 -12.83 5.09 3.13
CA GLN A 46 -14.00 5.95 3.03
C GLN A 46 -15.28 5.15 3.32
N PRO A 47 -16.34 5.84 3.75
CA PRO A 47 -17.67 5.25 3.88
C PRO A 47 -18.15 4.67 2.56
N PHE A 48 -18.77 3.49 2.62
CA PHE A 48 -19.38 2.86 1.46
C PHE A 48 -20.67 2.13 1.88
N PRO A 49 -21.59 1.84 0.95
CA PRO A 49 -22.80 1.08 1.24
C PRO A 49 -22.46 -0.34 1.75
N ALA A 50 -22.90 -0.69 2.96
CA ALA A 50 -22.81 -2.08 3.43
C ALA A 50 -23.98 -2.89 2.85
N ASN A 51 -23.89 -3.30 1.58
CA ASN A 51 -24.87 -4.20 0.95
C ASN A 51 -24.41 -5.67 0.91
N GLY A 52 -23.50 -6.05 1.83
CA GLY A 52 -22.96 -7.40 1.96
C GLY A 52 -21.76 -7.45 2.89
N SER A 53 -21.11 -8.61 2.96
CA SER A 53 -19.83 -8.78 3.65
C SER A 53 -18.66 -8.55 2.69
N TYR A 54 -17.71 -7.70 3.06
CA TYR A 54 -16.55 -7.32 2.25
C TYR A 54 -15.26 -7.59 2.99
N LEU A 55 -14.22 -7.90 2.22
CA LEU A 55 -12.89 -8.03 2.74
C LEU A 55 -11.92 -7.32 1.79
N ILE A 56 -11.27 -6.29 2.34
CA ILE A 56 -10.41 -5.36 1.62
C ILE A 56 -9.01 -5.48 2.18
N PHE A 57 -8.05 -5.66 1.29
CA PHE A 57 -6.64 -5.61 1.62
C PHE A 57 -5.97 -4.46 0.92
N ALA A 58 -5.13 -3.73 1.63
CA ALA A 58 -4.27 -2.72 1.05
C ALA A 58 -2.84 -2.94 1.56
N GLY A 59 -1.84 -2.72 0.72
CA GLY A 59 -0.44 -2.87 1.10
C GLY A 59 0.48 -2.09 0.19
N LEU A 60 1.71 -1.86 0.65
CA LEU A 60 2.77 -1.28 -0.16
C LEU A 60 3.58 -2.41 -0.79
N SER A 61 3.80 -2.33 -2.10
CA SER A 61 4.65 -3.27 -2.83
C SER A 61 5.90 -2.57 -3.36
N SER A 62 7.06 -3.22 -3.17
CA SER A 62 8.35 -2.80 -3.74
C SER A 62 8.82 -3.72 -4.87
N ASN A 63 7.93 -4.50 -5.51
CA ASN A 63 8.30 -5.47 -6.53
C ASN A 63 8.49 -4.80 -7.92
N PRO A 64 9.71 -4.72 -8.49
CA PRO A 64 9.96 -3.97 -9.72
C PRO A 64 9.89 -4.77 -11.04
N GLU A 65 9.60 -6.09 -11.05
CA GLU A 65 9.98 -6.92 -12.22
C GLU A 65 8.90 -7.38 -13.22
N THR A 66 7.59 -7.54 -12.93
CA THR A 66 6.74 -8.20 -13.97
C THR A 66 5.27 -7.83 -14.05
N SER A 67 4.71 -7.01 -13.15
CA SER A 67 3.32 -6.60 -13.34
C SER A 67 2.88 -5.44 -12.46
N THR A 68 2.23 -4.45 -13.06
CA THR A 68 1.23 -3.64 -12.36
C THR A 68 0.00 -4.49 -12.01
N ALA A 69 -0.05 -5.76 -12.45
CA ALA A 69 -1.09 -6.66 -12.01
C ALA A 69 -0.96 -6.90 -10.50
N PRO A 70 -2.00 -6.56 -9.74
CA PRO A 70 -2.09 -6.87 -8.33
C PRO A 70 -2.18 -8.40 -8.15
N PRO A 71 -1.90 -8.93 -6.94
CA PRO A 71 -2.07 -10.34 -6.63
C PRO A 71 -3.45 -10.85 -7.07
N ALA A 72 -3.45 -11.96 -7.79
CA ALA A 72 -4.63 -12.54 -8.42
C ALA A 72 -5.68 -13.05 -7.41
N SER A 73 -5.28 -13.25 -6.15
CA SER A 73 -6.14 -13.73 -5.08
C SER A 73 -5.67 -13.23 -3.73
N PHE A 74 -6.55 -13.34 -2.73
CA PHE A 74 -6.23 -13.10 -1.33
C PHE A 74 -5.03 -13.93 -0.83
N LEU A 75 -5.00 -15.23 -1.12
CA LEU A 75 -3.87 -16.08 -0.70
C LEU A 75 -2.56 -15.66 -1.36
N ALA A 76 -2.62 -15.23 -2.63
CA ALA A 76 -1.44 -14.68 -3.31
C ALA A 76 -0.99 -13.35 -2.69
N PHE A 77 -1.92 -12.50 -2.25
CA PHE A 77 -1.61 -11.26 -1.55
C PHE A 77 -0.86 -11.54 -0.23
N LEU A 78 -1.37 -12.48 0.58
CA LEU A 78 -0.71 -12.83 1.85
C LEU A 78 0.64 -13.54 1.67
N ALA A 79 0.79 -14.33 0.59
CA ALA A 79 2.01 -15.05 0.30
C ALA A 79 3.10 -14.15 -0.31
N ASP A 80 2.75 -12.97 -0.84
CA ASP A 80 3.69 -12.08 -1.50
C ASP A 80 4.58 -11.35 -0.48
N LYS A 81 5.80 -11.85 -0.34
CA LYS A 81 6.83 -11.27 0.54
C LYS A 81 7.27 -9.86 0.14
N ALA A 82 6.89 -9.39 -1.05
CA ALA A 82 7.17 -8.01 -1.48
C ALA A 82 6.12 -7.01 -0.98
N ILE A 83 5.01 -7.49 -0.40
CA ILE A 83 3.97 -6.65 0.19
C ILE A 83 4.27 -6.43 1.67
N TYR A 84 4.28 -5.17 2.09
CA TYR A 84 4.51 -4.75 3.47
C TYR A 84 3.58 -3.60 3.84
N GLY A 85 3.50 -3.29 5.14
CA GLY A 85 2.51 -2.33 5.64
C GLY A 85 1.09 -2.76 5.32
N ALA A 86 0.81 -4.06 5.32
CA ALA A 86 -0.48 -4.57 4.86
C ALA A 86 -1.57 -4.33 5.91
N SER A 87 -2.70 -3.82 5.45
CA SER A 87 -3.94 -3.66 6.21
C SER A 87 -5.01 -4.59 5.65
N ALA A 88 -5.78 -5.19 6.55
CA ALA A 88 -7.00 -5.91 6.23
C ALA A 88 -8.18 -5.20 6.91
N TYR A 89 -9.23 -4.96 6.14
CA TYR A 89 -10.47 -4.38 6.63
C TYR A 89 -11.63 -5.28 6.22
N SER A 90 -12.34 -5.79 7.22
CA SER A 90 -13.52 -6.62 7.02
C SER A 90 -14.75 -5.83 7.42
N ILE A 91 -15.76 -5.85 6.56
CA ILE A 91 -17.09 -5.35 6.86
C ILE A 91 -18.03 -6.52 6.75
N ASN A 92 -18.89 -6.67 7.74
CA ASN A 92 -19.98 -7.63 7.70
C ASN A 92 -21.29 -6.86 7.70
N GLU A 93 -22.25 -7.34 6.93
CA GLU A 93 -23.61 -6.84 7.01
C GLU A 93 -24.14 -7.09 8.43
N VAL A 94 -24.56 -6.02 9.12
CA VAL A 94 -25.31 -6.14 10.35
C VAL A 94 -26.79 -6.09 9.96
N VAL A 95 -27.39 -7.27 9.82
CA VAL A 95 -28.83 -7.42 9.59
C VAL A 95 -29.57 -6.86 10.80
N GLY A 96 -30.39 -5.81 10.62
CA GLY A 96 -31.20 -5.31 11.73
C GLY A 96 -32.06 -4.05 11.52
N ALA A 97 -31.79 -3.20 10.54
CA ALA A 97 -32.66 -2.06 10.24
C ALA A 97 -32.51 -1.57 8.80
N ALA A 98 -33.61 -1.57 8.04
CA ALA A 98 -33.66 -0.91 6.74
C ALA A 98 -33.39 0.60 6.92
N GLY A 99 -32.43 1.15 6.16
CA GLY A 99 -32.22 2.59 6.02
C GLY A 99 -31.15 3.24 6.91
N VAL A 100 -30.34 2.48 7.65
CA VAL A 100 -29.25 3.07 8.46
C VAL A 100 -27.92 2.98 7.70
N TRP A 101 -27.52 4.10 7.08
CA TRP A 101 -26.20 4.27 6.48
C TRP A 101 -25.16 4.48 7.59
N GLN A 102 -24.40 3.45 7.94
CA GLN A 102 -23.27 3.61 8.85
C GLN A 102 -22.04 4.12 8.09
N VAL A 103 -21.90 5.44 8.09
CA VAL A 103 -20.73 6.14 7.57
C VAL A 103 -19.69 6.22 8.69
N ARG A 104 -18.77 5.25 8.74
CA ARG A 104 -17.60 5.33 9.61
C ARG A 104 -16.34 5.33 8.76
N THR A 105 -15.67 6.47 8.69
CA THR A 105 -14.28 6.50 8.27
C THR A 105 -13.48 5.69 9.29
N SER A 106 -12.81 4.66 8.81
CA SER A 106 -11.89 3.88 9.63
C SER A 106 -10.47 4.19 9.17
N THR A 107 -9.62 4.60 10.10
CA THR A 107 -8.21 4.84 9.83
C THR A 107 -7.39 3.81 10.58
N GLN A 108 -6.56 3.06 9.85
CA GLN A 108 -5.57 2.15 10.41
C GLN A 108 -4.18 2.74 10.22
N VAL A 109 -3.42 2.81 11.31
CA VAL A 109 -2.03 3.28 11.32
C VAL A 109 -1.13 2.06 11.49
N ILE A 110 -0.30 1.80 10.48
CA ILE A 110 0.66 0.70 10.51
C ILE A 110 2.07 1.29 10.60
N PRO A 111 2.78 1.09 11.72
CA PRO A 111 4.16 1.51 11.83
C PRO A 111 5.04 0.68 10.90
N LEU A 112 5.96 1.34 10.21
CA LEU A 112 6.92 0.73 9.31
C LEU A 112 8.32 0.92 9.87
N TYR A 113 9.15 -0.10 9.68
CA TYR A 113 10.53 -0.06 10.15
C TYR A 113 11.44 -0.48 9.01
N GLY A 114 12.46 0.34 8.78
CA GLY A 114 13.52 0.03 7.84
C GLY A 114 13.85 1.17 6.90
N ILE A 115 15.03 1.05 6.33
CA ILE A 115 15.50 1.91 5.25
C ILE A 115 15.40 1.10 3.97
N ILE A 116 14.73 1.66 2.97
CA ILE A 116 14.59 1.07 1.65
C ILE A 116 15.07 2.05 0.60
N ARG A 117 15.44 1.52 -0.57
CA ARG A 117 15.70 2.34 -1.75
C ARG A 117 14.57 2.12 -2.77
N PRO A 118 13.48 2.89 -2.68
CA PRO A 118 12.31 2.65 -3.48
C PRO A 118 12.61 2.88 -4.96
N ARG A 119 12.36 1.85 -5.77
CA ARG A 119 12.40 1.93 -7.24
C ARG A 119 11.04 1.44 -7.73
N ARG A 120 10.14 2.37 -8.05
CA ARG A 120 8.74 2.13 -8.48
C ARG A 120 7.91 1.45 -7.37
N GLN A 121 7.27 2.24 -6.53
CA GLN A 121 6.39 1.72 -5.48
C GLN A 121 4.94 1.73 -5.91
N LEU A 122 4.21 0.72 -5.48
CA LEU A 122 2.78 0.58 -5.76
C LEU A 122 2.03 0.43 -4.44
N VAL A 123 0.89 1.11 -4.30
CA VAL A 123 -0.16 0.71 -3.36
C VAL A 123 -0.99 -0.34 -4.06
N VAL A 124 -1.04 -1.53 -3.49
CA VAL A 124 -1.78 -2.67 -4.04
C VAL A 124 -2.99 -2.91 -3.19
N VAL A 125 -4.14 -3.03 -3.83
CA VAL A 125 -5.42 -3.30 -3.17
C VAL A 125 -6.01 -4.59 -3.72
N HIS A 126 -6.66 -5.37 -2.88
CA HIS A 126 -7.42 -6.55 -3.29
C HIS A 126 -8.77 -6.59 -2.57
N MET A 127 -9.81 -6.96 -3.30
CA MET A 127 -11.19 -6.99 -2.84
C MET A 127 -11.85 -8.31 -3.21
N THR A 128 -12.53 -8.93 -2.25
CA THR A 128 -13.21 -10.22 -2.45
C THR A 128 -14.57 -10.09 -3.14
N ILE A 129 -15.22 -8.93 -3.06
CA ILE A 129 -16.51 -8.62 -3.70
C ILE A 129 -16.46 -7.19 -4.25
N GLY A 130 -16.97 -6.99 -5.46
CA GLY A 130 -17.09 -5.67 -6.10
C GLY A 130 -18.13 -4.77 -5.43
N GLY A 131 -17.84 -3.48 -5.42
CA GLY A 131 -18.68 -2.37 -4.94
C GLY A 131 -17.88 -1.09 -5.11
N ILE A 132 -18.43 0.11 -4.85
CA ILE A 132 -17.67 1.37 -4.99
C ILE A 132 -16.92 1.63 -3.69
N PHE A 133 -15.58 1.61 -3.76
CA PHE A 133 -14.71 1.84 -2.61
C PHE A 133 -13.65 2.89 -2.89
N GLU A 134 -13.39 3.69 -1.86
CA GLU A 134 -12.27 4.62 -1.86
C GLU A 134 -11.36 4.36 -0.66
N ILE A 135 -10.06 4.23 -0.94
CA ILE A 135 -9.02 4.04 0.06
C ILE A 135 -8.00 5.16 -0.13
N LYS A 136 -7.72 5.88 0.94
CA LYS A 136 -6.60 6.82 0.98
C LYS A 136 -5.44 6.18 1.74
N ALA A 137 -4.27 6.09 1.11
CA ALA A 137 -3.04 5.68 1.75
C ALA A 137 -2.11 6.89 1.89
N GLU A 138 -1.73 7.21 3.12
CA GLU A 138 -0.74 8.23 3.42
C GLU A 138 0.53 7.54 3.90
N ILE A 139 1.59 7.56 3.08
CA ILE A 139 2.87 6.95 3.40
C ILE A 139 3.79 8.01 3.98
N TYR A 140 4.16 7.83 5.26
CA TYR A 140 5.07 8.70 5.98
C TYR A 140 6.50 8.17 5.82
N TYR A 141 7.38 9.00 5.29
CA TYR A 141 8.78 8.64 5.05
C TYR A 141 9.72 9.82 5.32
N GLN A 142 10.99 9.52 5.47
CA GLN A 142 12.05 10.50 5.63
C GLN A 142 13.17 10.19 4.63
N PRO A 143 13.55 11.13 3.74
CA PRO A 143 14.72 10.94 2.89
C PRO A 143 15.99 10.80 3.73
N VAL A 144 16.86 9.87 3.35
CA VAL A 144 18.14 9.61 4.03
C VAL A 144 19.26 9.64 3.01
N ALA A 145 20.22 10.53 3.20
CA ALA A 145 21.48 10.46 2.48
C ALA A 145 22.34 9.30 3.03
N LEU A 146 22.70 8.37 2.15
CA LEU A 146 23.56 7.25 2.48
C LEU A 146 24.78 7.25 1.59
N GLY A 147 25.90 6.75 2.12
CA GLY A 147 27.11 6.51 1.34
C GLY A 147 26.88 5.47 0.26
N LYS A 148 27.73 5.48 -0.78
CA LYS A 148 27.64 4.53 -1.90
C LYS A 148 27.58 3.07 -1.43
N THR A 149 28.42 2.69 -0.47
CA THR A 149 28.50 1.33 0.07
C THR A 149 27.18 0.89 0.71
N ASP A 150 26.55 1.77 1.48
CA ASP A 150 25.27 1.47 2.15
C ASP A 150 24.11 1.40 1.14
N LEU A 151 24.14 2.27 0.13
CA LEU A 151 23.19 2.19 -0.99
C LEU A 151 23.33 0.89 -1.78
N ASP A 152 24.56 0.41 -1.98
CA ASP A 152 24.83 -0.85 -2.66
C ASP A 152 24.41 -2.05 -1.80
N ALA A 153 24.62 -2.00 -0.48
CA ALA A 153 24.12 -3.01 0.46
C ALA A 153 22.59 -3.06 0.50
N LEU A 154 21.92 -1.91 0.51
CA LEU A 154 20.45 -1.83 0.40
C LEU A 154 19.95 -2.36 -0.93
N ASN A 155 20.64 -2.04 -2.02
CA ASN A 155 20.33 -2.60 -3.32
C ASN A 155 20.54 -4.12 -3.36
N LEU A 156 21.49 -4.69 -2.60
CA LEU A 156 21.70 -6.14 -2.58
C LEU A 156 20.65 -6.85 -1.71
N LYS A 157 20.26 -6.22 -0.60
CA LYS A 157 19.31 -6.77 0.38
C LYS A 157 17.85 -6.63 -0.06
N TYR A 158 17.52 -5.50 -0.70
CA TYR A 158 16.15 -5.12 -1.05
C TYR A 158 15.97 -4.80 -2.54
N GLY A 159 17.05 -4.43 -3.25
CA GLY A 159 17.04 -4.39 -4.70
C GLY A 159 17.19 -5.81 -5.25
N LYS A 160 16.28 -6.22 -6.14
CA LYS A 160 16.49 -7.46 -6.89
C LYS A 160 17.63 -7.24 -7.90
N TYR A 161 18.86 -7.55 -7.51
CA TYR A 161 19.89 -8.02 -8.46
C TYR A 161 19.76 -9.53 -8.71
N ARG A 162 18.55 -10.10 -8.59
CA ARG A 162 18.23 -11.37 -9.25
C ARG A 162 17.83 -11.07 -10.69
N ARG A 163 18.82 -10.70 -11.51
CA ARG A 163 18.73 -11.05 -12.93
C ARG A 163 18.56 -12.56 -12.93
N THR A 164 17.39 -13.04 -13.31
CA THR A 164 17.21 -14.43 -13.72
C THR A 164 18.31 -14.74 -14.73
N ALA A 165 19.16 -15.70 -14.39
CA ALA A 165 19.95 -16.45 -15.36
C ALA A 165 19.00 -17.28 -16.22
#